data_AF-A0A2W2B0Z9-F1
#
_entry.id   AF-A0A2W2B0Z9-F1
#
_cell.length_a   1.000
_cell.length_b   1.000
_cell.length_c   1.000
_cell.angle_alpha   90.00
_cell.angle_beta   90.00
_cell.angle_gamma   90.00
#
_symmetry.space_group_name_H-M   'P 1'
#
loop_
_entity.id
_entity.type
_entity.pdbx_description
1 polymer ?
#
loop_
_entity_poly.entity_id
_entity_poly.type
_entity_poly.pdbx_seq_one_letter_code
_entity_poly.pdbx_strand_id
1 'polypeptide(L)'
;MVRTSVPDTIAACREAIDAVDAAVATLLEHRVALAGRIQRLKPVGGHAGRDPRREAEIVAAMAGRAPSLPPESLGRIVTAIIEAGLDAAERDNSDDPPVWRL
;
A
#
# COMPACT_ATOMS: atom_id res chain seq x y z
N MET A 1 10.97 7.43 -12.62
CA MET A 1 10.44 7.24 -13.99
C MET A 1 11.00 5.92 -14.50
N VAL A 2 10.18 4.86 -14.54
CA VAL A 2 10.61 3.54 -15.04
C VAL A 2 10.72 3.63 -16.56
N ARG A 3 11.87 3.25 -17.14
CA ARG A 3 12.03 3.22 -18.60
C ARG A 3 11.17 2.11 -19.18
N THR A 4 10.33 2.45 -20.14
CA THR A 4 9.39 1.55 -20.80
C THR A 4 10.06 0.84 -21.99
N SER A 5 11.01 -0.05 -21.73
CA SER A 5 11.38 -1.07 -22.73
C SER A 5 10.65 -2.35 -22.38
N VAL A 6 9.87 -2.89 -23.31
CA VAL A 6 9.23 -4.20 -23.13
C VAL A 6 10.33 -5.27 -23.25
N PRO A 7 10.68 -5.99 -22.17
CA PRO A 7 11.72 -7.01 -22.25
C PRO A 7 11.24 -8.22 -23.05
N ASP A 8 12.15 -8.86 -23.78
CA ASP A 8 11.86 -9.99 -24.68
C ASP A 8 12.33 -11.36 -24.12
N THR A 9 13.03 -11.35 -22.98
CA THR A 9 13.45 -12.56 -22.28
C THR A 9 12.82 -12.67 -20.90
N ILE A 10 12.62 -13.90 -20.42
CA ILE A 10 12.12 -14.17 -19.06
C ILE A 10 13.03 -13.52 -18.00
N ALA A 11 14.36 -13.56 -18.20
CA ALA A 11 15.31 -12.97 -17.27
C ALA A 11 15.12 -11.46 -17.14
N ALA A 12 15.04 -10.75 -18.27
CA ALA A 12 14.85 -9.30 -18.26
C ALA A 12 13.45 -8.90 -17.75
N CYS A 13 12.41 -9.70 -17.99
CA CYS A 13 11.10 -9.49 -17.37
C CYS A 13 11.15 -9.62 -15.84
N ARG A 14 11.89 -10.59 -15.30
CA ARG A 14 12.05 -10.75 -13.85
C ARG A 14 12.80 -9.59 -13.23
N GLU A 15 13.89 -9.14 -13.84
CA GLU A 15 14.63 -7.96 -13.37
C GLU A 15 13.74 -6.71 -13.36
N ALA A 16 12.89 -6.54 -14.37
CA ALA A 16 11.92 -5.45 -14.40
C ALA A 16 10.86 -5.57 -13.28
N ILE A 17 10.40 -6.79 -12.96
CA ILE A 17 9.49 -7.05 -11.83
C ILE A 17 10.19 -6.71 -10.50
N ASP A 18 11.43 -7.16 -10.30
CA ASP A 18 12.19 -6.87 -9.07
C ASP A 18 12.33 -5.36 -8.84
N ALA A 19 12.55 -4.58 -9.89
CA ALA A 19 12.60 -3.12 -9.81
C ALA A 19 11.25 -2.49 -9.45
N VAL A 20 10.14 -3.04 -9.96
CA VAL A 20 8.79 -2.62 -9.58
C VAL A 20 8.51 -2.98 -8.12
N ASP A 21 8.87 -4.19 -7.68
CA ASP A 21 8.64 -4.67 -6.32
C ASP A 21 9.46 -3.88 -5.30
N ALA A 22 10.69 -3.47 -5.64
CA ALA A 22 11.46 -2.55 -4.82
C ALA A 22 10.75 -1.20 -4.63
N ALA A 23 10.17 -0.64 -5.71
CA ALA A 23 9.40 0.59 -5.63
C ALA A 23 8.10 0.40 -4.82
N VAL A 24 7.41 -0.74 -4.99
CA VAL A 24 6.23 -1.09 -4.20
C VAL A 24 6.60 -1.17 -2.71
N ALA A 25 7.72 -1.79 -2.34
CA ALA A 25 8.16 -1.89 -0.95
C ALA A 25 8.36 -0.51 -0.30
N THR A 26 9.04 0.42 -0.98
CA THR A 26 9.19 1.80 -0.49
C THR A 26 7.85 2.52 -0.32
N LEU A 27 6.93 2.35 -1.27
CA LEU A 27 5.59 2.96 -1.20
C LEU A 27 4.75 2.35 -0.06
N LEU A 28 4.87 1.05 0.18
CA LEU A 28 4.21 0.36 1.28
C LEU A 28 4.71 0.87 2.63
N GLU A 29 6.02 1.00 2.82
CA GLU A 29 6.62 1.57 4.03
C GLU A 29 6.06 2.96 4.33
N HIS A 30 6.09 3.85 3.32
CA HIS A 30 5.53 5.20 3.47
C HIS A 30 4.02 5.18 3.78
N ARG A 31 3.26 4.29 3.14
CA ARG A 31 1.82 4.14 3.40
C ARG A 31 1.56 3.66 4.83
N VAL A 32 2.36 2.73 5.34
CA VAL A 32 2.24 2.24 6.73
C VAL A 32 2.53 3.37 7.72
N ALA A 33 3.57 4.17 7.49
CA ALA A 33 3.87 5.34 8.32
C ALA A 33 2.70 6.35 8.38
N LEU A 34 2.07 6.62 7.22
CA LEU A 34 0.87 7.46 7.15
C LEU A 34 -0.33 6.83 7.88
N ALA A 35 -0.53 5.52 7.72
CA ALA A 35 -1.60 4.80 8.41
C ALA A 35 -1.40 4.88 9.94
N GLY A 36 -0.19 4.65 10.45
CA GLY A 36 0.12 4.80 11.87
C GLY A 36 -0.15 6.20 12.40
N ARG A 37 0.22 7.25 11.63
CA ARG A 37 -0.14 8.64 11.99
C ARG A 37 -1.65 8.84 12.06
N ILE A 38 -2.41 8.31 11.09
CA ILE A 38 -3.88 8.37 11.10
C ILE A 38 -4.44 7.65 12.32
N GLN A 39 -3.92 6.47 12.69
CA GLN A 39 -4.38 5.71 13.85
C GLN A 39 -4.25 6.50 15.15
N ARG A 40 -3.12 7.20 15.36
CA ARG A 40 -2.93 8.08 16.52
C ARG A 40 -3.87 9.30 16.57
N LEU A 41 -4.45 9.68 15.43
CA LEU A 41 -5.39 10.79 15.35
C LEU A 41 -6.85 10.34 15.49
N LYS A 42 -7.15 9.06 15.28
CA LYS A 42 -8.52 8.54 15.33
C LYS A 42 -9.00 8.40 16.78
N PRO A 43 -10.28 8.71 17.04
CA PRO A 43 -10.89 8.40 18.34
C PRO A 43 -11.04 6.88 18.58
N VAL A 44 -11.20 6.11 17.51
CA VAL A 44 -11.21 4.63 17.52
C VAL A 44 -10.15 4.14 16.53
N GLY A 45 -9.08 3.56 17.06
CA GLY A 45 -7.96 3.04 16.28
C GLY A 45 -8.10 1.56 15.90
N GLY A 46 -7.05 1.02 15.30
CA GLY A 46 -6.92 -0.38 14.91
C GLY A 46 -7.98 -0.85 13.91
N HIS A 47 -8.23 -2.16 13.93
CA HIS A 47 -9.24 -2.82 13.09
C HIS A 47 -10.67 -2.33 13.34
N ALA A 48 -10.98 -1.89 14.57
CA ALA A 48 -12.30 -1.34 14.90
C ALA A 48 -12.59 0.01 14.23
N GLY A 49 -11.55 0.76 13.85
CA GLY A 49 -11.64 2.05 13.17
C GLY A 49 -11.68 1.97 11.64
N ARG A 50 -11.97 0.81 11.05
CA ARG A 50 -12.09 0.64 9.58
C ARG A 50 -13.33 1.34 9.04
N ASP A 51 -13.21 1.90 7.84
CA ASP A 51 -14.27 2.61 7.13
C ASP A 51 -14.47 1.98 5.74
N PRO A 52 -15.42 1.03 5.58
CA PRO A 52 -15.64 0.33 4.32
C PRO A 52 -15.92 1.26 3.12
N ARG A 53 -16.54 2.41 3.37
CA ARG A 53 -16.82 3.40 2.32
C ARG A 53 -15.51 4.04 1.85
N ARG A 54 -14.63 4.42 2.77
CA ARG A 54 -13.30 4.95 2.43
C ARG A 54 -12.44 3.91 1.72
N GLU A 55 -12.53 2.64 2.12
CA GLU A 55 -11.82 1.54 1.46
C GLU A 55 -12.29 1.35 0.01
N ALA A 56 -13.60 1.40 -0.24
CA ALA A 56 -14.16 1.34 -1.59
C ALA A 56 -13.71 2.53 -2.47
N GLU A 57 -13.63 3.74 -1.92
CA GLU A 57 -13.10 4.92 -2.64
C GLU A 57 -11.64 4.72 -3.07
N ILE A 58 -10.81 4.09 -2.23
CA ILE A 58 -9.42 3.78 -2.56
C ILE A 58 -9.36 2.80 -3.74
N VAL A 59 -10.17 1.74 -3.70
CA VAL A 59 -10.25 0.75 -4.80
C VAL A 59 -10.66 1.43 -6.10
N ALA A 60 -11.69 2.28 -6.09
CA ALA A 60 -12.12 3.01 -7.27
C ALA A 60 -11.02 3.93 -7.83
N ALA A 61 -10.29 4.63 -6.95
CA ALA A 61 -9.19 5.49 -7.36
C ALA A 61 -7.98 4.71 -7.93
N MET A 62 -7.72 3.49 -7.42
CA MET A 62 -6.69 2.61 -7.95
C MET A 62 -7.09 1.95 -9.27
N ALA A 63 -8.38 1.64 -9.46
CA ALA A 63 -8.88 1.05 -10.70
C ALA A 63 -8.62 1.94 -11.92
N GLY A 64 -8.72 3.27 -11.76
CA GLY A 64 -8.35 4.22 -12.83
C GLY A 64 -6.86 4.21 -13.21
N ARG A 65 -5.99 3.67 -12.35
CA ARG A 65 -4.53 3.59 -12.56
C ARG A 65 -4.08 2.18 -12.99
N ALA A 66 -4.82 1.16 -12.59
CA ALA A 66 -4.52 -0.25 -12.88
C ALA A 66 -5.70 -0.91 -13.64
N PRO A 67 -6.00 -0.46 -14.88
CA PRO A 67 -7.19 -0.90 -15.61
C PRO A 67 -7.19 -2.40 -15.96
N SER A 68 -6.03 -3.05 -15.94
CA SER A 68 -5.90 -4.49 -16.18
C SER A 68 -6.30 -5.35 -14.97
N LEU A 69 -6.52 -4.76 -13.79
CA LEU A 69 -6.97 -5.48 -12.60
C LEU A 69 -8.47 -5.25 -12.36
N PRO A 70 -9.29 -6.32 -12.30
CA PRO A 70 -10.68 -6.19 -11.92
C PRO A 70 -10.84 -5.56 -10.53
N PRO A 71 -11.90 -4.76 -10.28
CA PRO A 71 -12.13 -4.10 -9.00
C PRO A 71 -12.09 -5.03 -7.78
N GLU A 72 -12.58 -6.27 -7.91
CA GLU A 72 -12.54 -7.27 -6.85
C GLU A 72 -11.11 -7.68 -6.46
N SER A 73 -10.23 -7.85 -7.46
CA SER A 73 -8.83 -8.20 -7.21
C SER A 73 -8.07 -7.03 -6.58
N LEU A 74 -8.35 -5.80 -7.03
CA LEU A 74 -7.86 -4.60 -6.37
C LEU A 74 -8.38 -4.48 -4.93
N GLY A 75 -9.65 -4.81 -4.69
CA GLY A 75 -10.24 -4.85 -3.35
C GLY A 75 -9.46 -5.74 -2.40
N ARG A 76 -9.15 -6.98 -2.80
CA ARG A 76 -8.35 -7.91 -1.99
C ARG A 76 -6.95 -7.37 -1.69
N ILE A 77 -6.29 -6.76 -2.67
CA ILE A 77 -4.97 -6.15 -2.49
C ILE A 77 -5.05 -4.98 -1.49
N VAL A 78 -6.01 -4.07 -1.68
CA VAL A 78 -6.19 -2.91 -0.81
C VAL A 78 -6.48 -3.34 0.63
N THR A 79 -7.35 -4.33 0.83
CA THR A 79 -7.64 -4.90 2.15
C THR A 79 -6.37 -5.41 2.81
N ALA A 80 -5.57 -6.22 2.12
CA ALA A 80 -4.32 -6.76 2.66
C ALA A 80 -3.32 -5.65 3.06
N ILE A 81 -3.21 -4.61 2.24
CA ILE A 81 -2.33 -3.45 2.52
C ILE A 81 -2.86 -2.64 3.73
N ILE A 82 -4.18 -2.50 3.88
CA ILE A 82 -4.77 -1.85 5.07
C ILE A 82 -4.46 -2.66 6.32
N GLU A 83 -4.78 -3.95 6.31
CA GLU A 83 -4.61 -4.84 7.47
C GLU A 83 -3.14 -4.91 7.89
N ALA A 84 -2.21 -5.08 6.95
CA ALA A 84 -0.79 -5.06 7.26
C ALA A 84 -0.33 -3.75 7.92
N GLY A 85 -0.88 -2.61 7.51
CA GLY A 85 -0.57 -1.31 8.11
C GLY A 85 -1.19 -1.12 9.50
N LEU A 86 -2.38 -1.67 9.74
CA LEU A 86 -2.98 -1.71 11.08
C LEU A 86 -2.13 -2.57 12.02
N ASP A 87 -1.75 -3.77 11.60
CA ASP A 87 -0.94 -4.69 12.39
C ASP A 87 0.46 -4.13 12.69
N ALA A 88 1.03 -3.37 11.75
CA ALA A 88 2.31 -2.69 11.96
C ALA A 88 2.17 -1.54 12.98
N ALA A 89 1.10 -0.74 12.89
CA ALA A 89 0.83 0.33 13.83
C ALA A 89 0.53 -0.18 15.25
N GLU A 90 -0.11 -1.34 15.39
CA GLU A 90 -0.33 -1.99 16.70
C GLU A 90 0.98 -2.52 17.33
N ARG A 91 1.95 -2.92 16.50
CA ARG A 91 3.29 -3.31 16.97
C ARG A 91 4.15 -2.10 17.35
N ASP A 92 3.97 -0.99 16.65
CA ASP A 92 4.64 0.28 16.92
C ASP A 92 3.88 1.09 18.00
N ASN A 93 3.99 0.64 19.25
CA ASN A 93 3.49 1.37 20.42
C ASN A 93 4.38 2.57 20.80
N SER A 94 5.29 3.01 19.93
CA SER A 94 6.13 4.18 20.21
C SER A 94 5.37 5.47 19.93
N ASP A 95 5.53 6.46 20.82
CA ASP A 95 5.05 7.83 20.59
C ASP A 95 5.95 8.61 19.60
N ASP A 96 7.01 7.98 19.10
CA ASP A 96 7.97 8.63 18.21
C ASP A 96 7.36 8.89 16.83
N PRO A 97 7.63 10.06 16.24
CA PRO A 97 7.23 10.32 14.86
C PRO A 97 7.95 9.34 13.94
N PRO A 98 7.24 8.72 12.97
CA PRO A 98 7.86 7.78 12.05
C PRO A 98 8.95 8.52 11.26
N VAL A 99 10.11 7.89 11.11
CA VAL A 99 11.18 8.44 10.27
C VAL A 99 10.76 8.29 8.82
N TRP A 100 10.22 9.36 8.24
CA TRP A 100 9.84 9.41 6.82
C TRP A 100 11.12 9.43 5.97
N ARG A 101 11.63 8.26 5.62
CA ARG A 101 12.67 8.14 4.58
C ARG A 101 11.95 8.08 3.23
N LEU A 102 11.95 9.19 2.51
CA LEU A 102 11.62 9.24 1.08
C LEU A 102 12.91 9.15 0.27
#